data_AF-A0A1F8T4J4-F1
#
_entry.id   AF-A0A1F8T4J4-F1
#
_cell.length_a   1.000
_cell.length_b   1.000
_cell.length_c   1.000
_cell.angle_alpha   90.00
_cell.angle_beta   90.00
_cell.angle_gamma   90.00
#
_symmetry.space_group_name_H-M   'P 1'
#
loop_
_entity.id
_entity.type
_entity.pdbx_description
1 polymer ?
#
loop_
_entity_poly.entity_id
_entity_poly.type
_entity_poly.pdbx_seq_one_letter_code
_entity_poly.pdbx_strand_id
1 'polypeptide(L)'
;MSIIAPLALNSDAAVRRVIQELMAAGLQVSRSFDLQSAHESLADPDECACPYHGTARCTCQYIVLLAHPEGSDPVAIELHGHDKETHMALVEVAGVAQDEETVRLVKAALAKLVTVPAVNT
;
A
#
# COMPACT_ATOMS: atom_id res chain seq x y z
N MET A 1 -10.21 -2.51 12.83
CA MET A 1 -8.81 -2.54 13.30
C MET A 1 -7.98 -2.64 12.05
N SER A 2 -7.56 -1.48 11.55
CA SER A 2 -6.76 -1.37 10.33
C SER A 2 -5.41 -2.05 10.58
N ILE A 3 -5.03 -2.96 9.68
CA ILE A 3 -3.68 -3.54 9.73
C ILE A 3 -2.75 -2.43 9.28
N ILE A 4 -1.86 -1.98 10.16
CA ILE A 4 -0.71 -1.14 9.81
C ILE A 4 0.51 -2.01 10.07
N ALA A 5 1.31 -2.26 9.03
CA ALA A 5 2.52 -3.07 9.16
C ALA A 5 3.69 -2.50 8.36
N PRO A 6 4.91 -2.50 8.92
CA PRO A 6 6.10 -2.14 8.17
C PRO A 6 6.58 -3.32 7.32
N LEU A 7 7.06 -3.01 6.12
CA LEU A 7 7.80 -3.88 5.23
C LEU A 7 9.20 -3.32 5.07
N ALA A 8 10.24 -4.13 5.32
CA ALA A 8 11.63 -3.77 5.07
C ALA A 8 11.97 -3.85 3.57
N LEU A 9 11.17 -3.17 2.75
CA LEU A 9 11.26 -3.05 1.31
C LEU A 9 11.04 -1.60 0.92
N ASN A 10 11.72 -1.13 -0.12
CA ASN A 10 11.35 0.11 -0.78
C ASN A 10 9.96 -0.03 -1.44
N SER A 11 9.34 1.10 -1.75
CA SER A 11 7.97 1.17 -2.25
C SER A 11 7.76 0.34 -3.52
N ASP A 12 8.68 0.36 -4.48
CA ASP A 12 8.57 -0.43 -5.72
C ASP A 12 8.54 -1.94 -5.47
N ALA A 13 9.37 -2.42 -4.54
CA ALA A 13 9.43 -3.82 -4.16
C ALA A 13 8.22 -4.21 -3.30
N ALA A 14 7.82 -3.34 -2.37
CA ALA A 14 6.65 -3.52 -1.53
C ALA A 14 5.37 -3.63 -2.35
N VAL A 15 5.14 -2.70 -3.29
CA VAL A 15 3.95 -2.72 -4.16
C VAL A 15 3.91 -3.99 -5.01
N ARG A 16 5.04 -4.38 -5.61
CA ARG A 16 5.10 -5.64 -6.38
C ARG A 16 4.71 -6.84 -5.52
N ARG A 17 5.22 -6.90 -4.29
CA ARG A 17 4.95 -8.02 -3.39
C ARG A 17 3.50 -8.02 -2.89
N VAL A 18 2.96 -6.85 -2.57
CA VAL A 18 1.56 -6.68 -2.16
C VAL A 18 0.62 -7.10 -3.30
N ILE A 19 0.86 -6.64 -4.53
CA ILE A 19 0.07 -7.04 -5.71
C ILE A 19 0.12 -8.56 -5.89
N GLN A 20 1.31 -9.17 -5.79
CA GLN A 20 1.47 -10.62 -5.96
C GLN A 20 0.66 -11.41 -4.93
N GLU A 21 0.70 -11.05 -3.64
CA GLU A 21 -0.05 -11.77 -2.61
C GLU A 21 -1.57 -11.58 -2.74
N LEU A 22 -2.02 -10.39 -3.14
CA LEU A 22 -3.44 -10.11 -3.39
C LEU A 22 -3.95 -10.89 -4.61
N MET A 23 -3.19 -10.91 -5.70
CA MET A 23 -3.54 -11.71 -6.89
C MET A 23 -3.51 -13.21 -6.59
N ALA A 24 -2.57 -13.69 -5.79
CA ALA A 24 -2.52 -15.08 -5.34
C ALA A 24 -3.71 -15.45 -4.43
N ALA A 25 -4.36 -14.47 -3.80
CA ALA A 25 -5.61 -14.64 -3.06
C ALA A 25 -6.86 -14.58 -3.96
N GLY A 26 -6.71 -14.42 -5.28
CA GLY A 26 -7.81 -14.38 -6.25
C GLY A 26 -8.40 -12.99 -6.48
N LEU A 27 -7.74 -11.92 -6.00
CA LEU A 27 -8.20 -10.54 -6.16
C LEU A 27 -7.63 -9.91 -7.42
N GLN A 28 -8.44 -9.11 -8.11
CA GLN A 28 -7.95 -8.15 -9.09
C GLN A 28 -7.40 -6.92 -8.35
N VAL A 29 -6.31 -6.36 -8.84
CA VAL A 29 -5.64 -5.21 -8.21
C VAL A 29 -5.38 -4.14 -9.24
N SER A 30 -5.80 -2.92 -8.96
CA SER A 30 -5.45 -1.73 -9.74
C SER A 30 -4.74 -0.70 -8.86
N ARG A 31 -3.82 0.07 -9.46
CA ARG A 31 -3.20 1.22 -8.81
C ARG A 31 -4.06 2.44 -9.12
N SER A 32 -4.75 2.98 -8.11
CA SER A 32 -5.68 4.11 -8.30
C SER A 32 -5.03 5.47 -8.06
N PHE A 33 -3.98 5.51 -7.24
CA PHE A 33 -3.22 6.72 -6.96
C PHE A 33 -1.74 6.39 -6.75
N ASP A 34 -0.88 7.29 -7.22
CA ASP A 34 0.58 7.20 -7.10
C ASP A 34 1.17 8.61 -6.95
N LEU A 35 1.51 8.98 -5.72
CA LEU A 35 2.05 10.31 -5.40
C LEU A 35 3.41 10.55 -6.05
N GLN A 36 4.18 9.52 -6.44
CA GLN A 36 5.42 9.77 -7.19
C GLN A 36 5.11 10.35 -8.58
N SER A 37 3.95 10.02 -9.15
CA SER A 37 3.45 10.66 -10.37
C SER A 37 2.77 12.02 -10.11
N ALA A 38 2.21 12.22 -8.92
CA ALA A 38 1.61 13.50 -8.49
C ALA A 38 2.60 14.44 -7.78
N HIS A 39 3.88 14.05 -7.69
CA HIS A 39 4.94 14.66 -6.90
C HIS A 39 5.27 16.10 -7.33
N GLU A 40 4.84 16.51 -8.54
CA GLU A 40 4.94 17.91 -8.96
C GLU A 40 3.99 18.84 -8.19
N SER A 41 2.94 18.32 -7.53
CA SER A 41 1.79 19.14 -7.10
C SER A 41 1.55 19.26 -5.59
N LEU A 42 2.15 18.43 -4.72
CA LEU A 42 1.81 18.43 -3.29
C LEU A 42 3.05 18.45 -2.37
N ALA A 43 3.30 19.64 -1.82
CA ALA A 43 4.22 19.88 -0.73
C ALA A 43 3.42 20.02 0.57
N ASP A 44 3.04 18.89 1.18
CA ASP A 44 2.57 18.92 2.57
C ASP A 44 3.64 18.36 3.51
N PRO A 45 4.34 19.22 4.27
CA PRO A 45 5.38 18.81 5.21
C PRO A 45 4.82 18.13 6.48
N ASP A 46 3.52 18.19 6.75
CA ASP A 46 2.93 17.57 7.95
C ASP A 46 2.72 16.05 7.80
N GLU A 47 2.76 15.50 6.57
CA GLU A 47 2.51 14.08 6.29
C GLU A 47 3.77 13.24 5.96
N CYS A 48 4.87 13.82 5.43
CA CYS A 48 6.16 13.11 5.22
C CYS A 48 7.31 13.88 5.90
N ALA A 49 7.92 13.32 6.95
CA ALA A 49 9.11 13.89 7.63
C ALA A 49 10.42 13.80 6.80
N CYS A 50 10.31 13.56 5.50
CA CYS A 50 11.44 13.38 4.60
C CYS A 50 12.14 14.73 4.36
N PRO A 51 13.43 14.87 4.70
CA PRO A 51 14.17 16.13 4.52
C PRO A 51 14.44 16.47 3.05
N TYR A 52 14.14 15.55 2.13
CA TYR A 52 14.37 15.68 0.70
C TYR A 52 13.09 15.87 -0.11
N HIS A 53 11.93 16.03 0.55
CA HIS A 53 10.63 16.13 -0.11
C HIS A 53 10.62 17.18 -1.24
N GLY A 54 10.00 16.85 -2.38
CA GLY A 54 9.95 17.72 -3.56
C GLY A 54 11.28 17.87 -4.32
N THR A 55 12.35 17.17 -3.93
CA THR A 55 13.63 17.17 -4.65
C THR A 55 13.88 15.83 -5.37
N ALA A 56 14.85 15.81 -6.29
CA ALA A 56 15.30 14.59 -6.96
C ALA A 56 15.88 13.52 -6.00
N ARG A 57 16.13 13.87 -4.72
CA ARG A 57 16.58 12.95 -3.68
C ARG A 57 15.43 12.36 -2.85
N CYS A 58 14.20 12.84 -3.06
CA CYS A 58 13.03 12.30 -2.39
C CYS A 58 12.73 10.89 -2.88
N THR A 59 12.58 9.97 -1.93
CA THR A 59 12.13 8.59 -2.16
C THR A 59 10.74 8.35 -1.56
N CYS A 60 10.04 9.37 -1.00
CA CYS A 60 8.66 9.20 -0.51
C CYS A 60 7.81 8.71 -1.68
N GLN A 61 7.07 7.62 -1.47
CA GLN A 61 5.99 7.21 -2.36
C GLN A 61 4.75 6.96 -1.51
N TYR A 62 3.61 7.47 -1.98
CA TYR A 62 2.30 7.18 -1.43
C TYR A 62 1.44 6.58 -2.54
N ILE A 63 1.02 5.34 -2.36
CA ILE A 63 0.36 4.55 -3.39
C ILE A 63 -0.93 3.99 -2.82
N VAL A 64 -2.02 4.14 -3.56
CA VAL A 64 -3.29 3.49 -3.24
C VAL A 64 -3.53 2.38 -4.25
N LEU A 65 -3.67 1.16 -3.72
CA LEU A 65 -4.13 0.00 -4.47
C LEU A 65 -5.61 -0.23 -4.16
N LEU A 66 -6.37 -0.60 -5.18
CA LEU A 66 -7.74 -1.08 -5.06
C LEU A 66 -7.75 -2.58 -5.35
N ALA A 67 -8.19 -3.38 -4.39
CA ALA A 67 -8.29 -4.82 -4.50
C ALA A 67 -9.76 -5.25 -4.45
N HIS A 68 -10.19 -6.07 -5.40
CA HIS A 68 -11.57 -6.54 -5.48
C HIS A 68 -11.68 -7.92 -6.13
N PRO A 69 -12.66 -8.74 -5.74
CA PRO A 69 -13.22 -9.77 -6.60
C PRO A 69 -13.78 -9.17 -7.90
N GLU A 70 -13.91 -9.99 -8.94
CA GLU A 70 -14.48 -9.54 -10.20
C GLU A 70 -15.91 -9.00 -10.02
N GLY A 71 -16.13 -7.75 -10.44
CA GLY A 71 -17.46 -7.12 -10.41
C GLY A 71 -17.95 -6.62 -9.04
N SER A 72 -17.10 -6.57 -8.01
CA SER A 72 -17.46 -6.07 -6.68
C SER A 72 -16.74 -4.77 -6.32
N ASP A 73 -17.22 -4.11 -5.26
CA ASP A 73 -16.59 -2.89 -4.73
C ASP A 73 -15.17 -3.18 -4.20
N PRO A 74 -14.21 -2.26 -4.42
CA PRO A 74 -12.85 -2.46 -3.98
C PRO A 74 -12.61 -2.10 -2.53
N VAL A 75 -11.68 -2.85 -1.92
CA VAL A 75 -11.01 -2.47 -0.69
C VAL A 75 -9.73 -1.72 -1.05
N ALA A 76 -9.53 -0.56 -0.42
CA ALA A 76 -8.35 0.25 -0.61
C ALA A 76 -7.23 -0.17 0.34
N ILE A 77 -6.01 -0.27 -0.20
CA ILE A 77 -4.77 -0.48 0.55
C ILE A 77 -3.86 0.71 0.25
N GLU A 78 -3.44 1.39 1.31
CA GLU A 78 -2.43 2.43 1.27
C GLU A 78 -1.04 1.83 1.47
N LEU A 79 -0.07 2.27 0.67
CA LEU A 79 1.34 2.03 0.87
C LEU A 79 2.06 3.36 0.93
N HIS A 80 2.69 3.65 2.07
CA HIS A 80 3.52 4.83 2.26
C HIS A 80 4.95 4.37 2.56
N GLY A 81 5.87 4.61 1.64
CA GLY A 81 7.26 4.21 1.80
C GLY A 81 8.24 5.36 1.71
N HIS A 82 9.33 5.20 2.45
CA HIS A 82 10.47 6.10 2.48
C HIS A 82 11.75 5.26 2.59
N ASP A 83 12.73 5.53 1.73
CA ASP A 83 13.99 4.79 1.62
C ASP A 83 13.81 3.27 1.43
N LYS A 84 14.09 2.47 2.47
CA LYS A 84 14.05 0.99 2.43
C LYS A 84 12.89 0.41 3.23
N GLU A 85 11.96 1.25 3.68
CA GLU A 85 10.82 0.84 4.47
C GLU A 85 9.52 1.34 3.85
N THR A 86 8.51 0.47 3.82
CA THR A 86 7.17 0.79 3.35
C THR A 86 6.16 0.36 4.39
N HIS A 87 5.31 1.28 4.82
CA HIS A 87 4.19 1.01 5.70
C HIS A 87 2.97 0.74 4.83
N MET A 88 2.22 -0.29 5.19
CA MET A 88 1.01 -0.68 4.48
C MET A 88 -0.19 -0.64 5.43
N ALA A 89 -1.28 -0.05 4.95
CA ALA A 89 -2.51 0.10 5.71
C ALA A 89 -3.74 -0.31 4.89
N LEU A 90 -4.67 -1.04 5.50
CA LEU A 90 -6.01 -1.20 4.94
C LEU A 90 -6.83 0.06 5.27
N VAL A 91 -7.42 0.68 4.24
CA VAL A 91 -8.23 1.90 4.39
C VAL A 91 -9.66 1.49 4.70
N GLU A 92 -10.07 1.70 5.95
CA GLU A 92 -11.46 1.54 6.41
C GLU A 92 -12.15 2.91 6.25
N VAL A 93 -13.11 3.03 5.31
CA VAL A 93 -13.85 4.29 5.10
C VAL A 93 -15.08 4.32 5.99
N ALA A 94 -15.11 5.25 6.96
CA ALA A 94 -16.22 5.38 7.88
C ALA A 94 -17.55 5.63 7.14
N GLY A 95 -18.57 4.84 7.45
CA GLY A 95 -19.90 4.94 6.84
C GLY A 95 -20.04 4.26 5.48
N VAL A 96 -18.98 3.66 4.93
CA VAL A 96 -19.04 2.84 3.72
C VAL A 96 -18.92 1.37 4.13
N ALA A 97 -19.98 0.59 3.91
CA ALA A 97 -19.93 -0.84 4.13
C ALA A 97 -18.99 -1.46 3.09
N GLN A 98 -17.92 -2.11 3.57
CA GLN A 98 -17.03 -2.91 2.72
C GLN A 98 -17.45 -4.37 2.82
N ASP A 99 -17.34 -5.09 1.71
CA ASP A 99 -17.60 -6.53 1.69
C ASP A 99 -16.67 -7.26 2.67
N GLU A 100 -17.25 -7.90 3.68
CA GLU A 100 -16.51 -8.51 4.79
C GLU A 100 -15.61 -9.65 4.32
N GLU A 101 -16.03 -10.39 3.30
CA GLU A 101 -15.23 -11.47 2.72
C GLU A 101 -14.00 -10.92 2.01
N THR A 102 -14.16 -9.89 1.18
CA THR A 102 -13.06 -9.20 0.52
C THR A 102 -12.08 -8.61 1.54
N VAL A 103 -12.58 -7.93 2.57
CA VAL A 103 -11.73 -7.41 3.65
C VAL A 103 -10.95 -8.53 4.33
N ARG A 104 -11.58 -9.67 4.61
CA ARG A 104 -10.92 -10.84 5.20
C ARG A 104 -9.82 -11.40 4.28
N LEU A 105 -10.08 -11.53 2.98
CA LEU A 105 -9.11 -12.01 2.00
C LEU A 105 -7.91 -11.08 1.90
N VAL A 106 -8.15 -9.77 1.82
CA VAL A 106 -7.09 -8.75 1.82
C VAL A 106 -6.26 -8.88 3.11
N LYS A 107 -6.89 -8.86 4.29
CA LYS A 107 -6.17 -8.97 5.58
C LYS A 107 -5.32 -10.23 5.66
N ALA A 108 -5.83 -11.37 5.18
CA ALA A 108 -5.09 -12.63 5.14
C ALA A 108 -3.89 -12.59 4.19
N ALA A 109 -4.03 -11.98 3.01
CA ALA A 109 -2.92 -11.80 2.05
C ALA A 109 -1.84 -10.87 2.62
N LEU A 110 -2.25 -9.74 3.21
CA LEU A 110 -1.35 -8.77 3.83
C LEU A 110 -0.56 -9.37 5.00
N ALA A 111 -1.18 -10.21 5.83
CA ALA A 111 -0.51 -10.87 6.96
C ALA A 111 0.65 -11.79 6.55
N LYS A 112 0.65 -12.34 5.33
CA LYS A 112 1.77 -13.14 4.80
C LYS A 112 3.03 -12.33 4.58
N LEU A 113 2.91 -11.02 4.36
CA LEU A 113 4.04 -10.13 4.10
C LEU A 113 4.78 -9.75 5.38
N VAL A 114 4.05 -9.67 6.49
CA VAL A 114 4.58 -9.29 7.80
C VAL A 114 5.35 -10.45 8.46
N THR A 115 5.12 -11.69 8.01
CA THR A 115 5.72 -12.90 8.58
C THR A 115 6.98 -13.40 7.84
N VAL A 116 7.33 -12.80 6.70
CA VAL A 116 8.51 -13.18 5.93
C VAL A 116 9.67 -12.24 6.27
N PRO A 117 10.78 -12.71 6.89
CA PRO A 117 11.96 -11.88 7.04
C PRO A 117 12.52 -11.53 5.66
N ALA A 118 12.91 -10.27 5.47
CA ALA A 118 13.56 -9.82 4.25
C ALA A 118 14.82 -10.66 3.98
N VAL A 119 14.75 -11.54 2.98
CA VAL A 119 15.93 -12.25 2.48
C VAL A 119 16.72 -11.26 1.63
N ASN A 120 17.86 -10.81 2.18
CA ASN A 120 18.84 -10.03 1.44
C ASN A 120 19.54 -10.96 0.43
N THR A 121 19.39 -10.68 -0.87
CA THR A 121 20.27 -11.16 -1.94
C THR A 121 21.12 -10.02 -2.44
#